data_AF-A0A1B6MSJ2-F1
#
_entry.id   AF-A0A1B6MSJ2-F1
#
_cell.length_a   1.000
_cell.length_b   1.000
_cell.length_c   1.000
_cell.angle_alpha   90.00
_cell.angle_beta   90.00
_cell.angle_gamma   90.00
#
_symmetry.space_group_name_H-M   'P 1'
#
loop_
_entity.id
_entity.type
_entity.pdbx_description
1 polymer ?
#
loop_
_entity_poly.entity_id
_entity_poly.type
_entity_poly.pdbx_seq_one_letter_code
_entity_poly.pdbx_strand_id
1 'polypeptide(L)'
;ARSWIEATFQKRECVKFIASPKDEHRCCCGLSLTFHCGTGAQIERSEKPEIWSPSRHTLPSPTDAYGTIEFQGGPHPSKAQYVRLAYDTRPELILQLFTREWSLELPKLLITVQGGKANF
;
A
#
# COMPACT_ATOMS: atom_id res chain seq x y z
N ALA A 1 -16.09 -18.27 -1.52
CA ALA A 1 -16.11 -17.27 -2.62
C ALA A 1 -15.19 -16.12 -2.25
N ARG A 2 -14.41 -15.57 -3.19
CA ARG A 2 -13.57 -14.38 -2.93
C ARG A 2 -14.45 -13.16 -2.64
N SER A 3 -14.03 -12.29 -1.71
CA SER A 3 -14.75 -11.04 -1.44
C SER A 3 -14.66 -10.09 -2.63
N TRP A 4 -15.61 -9.15 -2.75
CA TRP A 4 -15.57 -8.13 -3.81
C TRP A 4 -14.28 -7.29 -3.73
N ILE A 5 -13.80 -6.99 -2.52
CA ILE A 5 -12.55 -6.25 -2.27
C ILE A 5 -11.36 -6.99 -2.87
N GLU A 6 -11.22 -8.29 -2.59
CA GLU A 6 -10.10 -9.11 -3.11
C GLU A 6 -10.16 -9.24 -4.64
N ALA A 7 -11.37 -9.28 -5.22
CA ALA A 7 -11.56 -9.34 -6.67
C ALA A 7 -11.28 -8.01 -7.38
N THR A 8 -11.41 -6.89 -6.69
CA THR A 8 -11.38 -5.54 -7.29
C THR A 8 -10.05 -4.82 -7.05
N PHE A 9 -9.49 -4.94 -5.85
CA PHE A 9 -8.32 -4.17 -5.45
C PHE A 9 -7.05 -5.02 -5.44
N GLN A 10 -5.98 -4.38 -5.90
CA GLN A 10 -4.65 -4.95 -5.92
C GLN A 10 -3.76 -4.25 -4.90
N LYS A 11 -2.75 -4.96 -4.43
CA LYS A 11 -1.52 -4.40 -3.85
C LYS A 11 -0.37 -4.62 -4.82
N ARG A 12 0.74 -3.94 -4.61
CA ARG A 12 1.99 -4.18 -5.37
C ARG A 12 3.14 -4.45 -4.42
N GLU A 13 3.97 -5.44 -4.76
CA GLU A 13 5.15 -5.82 -3.98
C GLU A 13 6.41 -5.69 -4.83
N CYS A 14 7.52 -5.28 -4.20
CA CYS A 14 8.79 -5.07 -4.89
C CYS A 14 9.44 -6.41 -5.26
N VAL A 15 9.73 -6.60 -6.55
CA VAL A 15 10.23 -7.87 -7.10
C VAL A 15 11.70 -7.82 -7.53
N LYS A 16 12.33 -6.64 -7.42
CA LYS A 16 13.74 -6.44 -7.76
C LYS A 16 14.43 -5.60 -6.69
N PHE A 17 15.60 -6.04 -6.23
CA PHE A 17 16.43 -5.27 -5.32
C PHE A 17 17.20 -4.21 -6.11
N ILE A 18 16.99 -2.94 -5.75
CA ILE A 18 17.79 -1.81 -6.25
C ILE A 18 18.30 -1.06 -5.04
N ALA A 19 19.61 -1.08 -4.82
CA ALA A 19 20.24 -0.47 -3.65
C ALA A 19 19.89 1.02 -3.53
N SER A 20 19.56 1.44 -2.31
CA SER A 20 19.30 2.84 -1.98
C SER A 20 20.61 3.63 -2.01
N PRO A 21 20.62 4.86 -2.54
CA PRO A 21 21.80 5.73 -2.49
C PRO A 21 22.27 6.06 -1.06
N LYS A 22 21.41 5.88 -0.06
CA LYS A 22 21.71 6.19 1.36
C LYS A 22 22.18 4.97 2.17
N ASP A 23 21.89 3.76 1.70
CA ASP A 23 22.14 2.51 2.44
C ASP A 23 22.17 1.34 1.43
N GLU A 24 23.35 0.79 1.17
CA GLU A 24 23.55 -0.31 0.21
C GLU A 24 22.84 -1.61 0.60
N HIS A 25 22.48 -1.78 1.88
CA HIS A 25 21.77 -2.95 2.39
C HIS A 25 20.24 -2.78 2.37
N ARG A 26 19.74 -1.64 1.91
CA ARG A 26 18.31 -1.37 1.71
C ARG A 26 18.00 -1.14 0.25
N CYS A 27 16.86 -1.66 -0.17
CA CYS A 27 16.30 -1.35 -1.48
C CYS A 27 15.68 0.05 -1.47
N CYS A 28 15.55 0.68 -2.65
CA CYS A 28 14.78 1.92 -2.84
C CYS A 28 13.30 1.80 -2.43
N CYS A 29 12.75 0.58 -2.35
CA CYS A 29 11.41 0.35 -1.78
C CYS A 29 11.36 0.45 -0.24
N GLY A 30 12.52 0.56 0.43
CA GLY A 30 12.66 0.67 1.89
C GLY A 30 12.94 -0.65 2.62
N LEU A 31 12.73 -1.80 1.96
CA LEU A 31 12.95 -3.14 2.52
C LEU A 31 14.42 -3.54 2.46
N SER A 32 14.85 -4.41 3.40
CA SER A 32 16.23 -4.88 3.46
C SER A 32 16.56 -5.87 2.35
N LEU A 33 17.85 -6.03 2.07
CA LEU A 33 18.35 -7.09 1.19
C LEU A 33 17.90 -8.48 1.67
N THR A 34 17.93 -8.74 2.97
CA THR A 34 17.50 -10.02 3.55
C THR A 34 16.03 -10.33 3.30
N PHE A 35 15.15 -9.32 3.33
CA PHE A 35 13.74 -9.50 2.97
C PHE A 35 13.59 -9.92 1.51
N HIS A 36 14.33 -9.28 0.60
CA HIS A 36 14.31 -9.61 -0.83
C HIS A 36 14.85 -11.02 -1.14
N CYS A 37 15.87 -11.50 -0.41
CA CYS A 37 16.32 -12.89 -0.51
C CYS A 37 15.22 -13.90 -0.15
N GLY A 38 14.41 -13.58 0.87
CA GLY A 38 13.31 -14.44 1.32
C GLY A 38 12.10 -14.46 0.38
N THR A 39 11.92 -13.44 -0.44
CA THR A 39 10.75 -13.32 -1.35
C THR A 39 11.03 -13.75 -2.79
N GLY A 40 12.24 -14.23 -3.08
CA GLY A 40 12.64 -14.62 -4.44
C GLY A 40 12.78 -13.42 -5.40
N ALA A 41 13.00 -12.22 -4.86
CA ALA A 41 13.23 -11.04 -5.68
C ALA A 41 14.54 -11.17 -6.47
N GLN A 42 14.60 -10.54 -7.65
CA GLN A 42 15.83 -10.49 -8.43
C GLN A 42 16.86 -9.61 -7.70
N ILE A 43 18.00 -10.20 -7.35
CA ILE A 43 19.12 -9.54 -6.66
C ILE A 43 20.28 -9.24 -7.63
N GLU A 44 20.14 -9.62 -8.89
CA GLU A 44 21.18 -9.41 -9.91
C GLU A 44 21.57 -7.93 -10.00
N ARG A 45 22.87 -7.68 -9.83
CA ARG A 45 23.46 -6.37 -10.07
C ARG A 45 23.38 -6.08 -11.57
N SER A 46 22.43 -5.23 -11.96
CA SER A 46 22.40 -4.67 -13.31
C SER A 46 23.70 -3.90 -13.56
N GLU A 47 24.41 -4.22 -14.65
CA GLU A 47 25.61 -3.49 -15.08
C GLU A 47 25.31 -2.01 -15.38
N LYS A 48 24.04 -1.69 -15.67
CA LYS A 48 23.58 -0.32 -15.89
C LYS A 48 22.93 0.24 -14.63
N PRO A 49 23.20 1.52 -14.27
CA PRO A 49 22.50 2.19 -13.19
C PRO A 49 21.01 2.27 -13.53
N GLU A 50 20.19 1.58 -12.74
CA GLU A 50 18.74 1.53 -12.92
C GLU A 50 18.04 2.34 -11.83
N ILE A 51 17.10 3.19 -12.24
CA ILE A 51 16.31 4.02 -11.32
C ILE A 51 15.06 3.25 -10.91
N TRP A 52 14.90 3.03 -9.61
CA TRP A 52 13.73 2.36 -9.06
C TRP A 52 12.45 3.15 -9.35
N SER A 53 11.40 2.44 -9.70
CA SER A 53 10.07 2.99 -10.01
C SER A 53 9.00 1.95 -9.70
N PRO A 54 7.85 2.36 -9.14
CA PRO A 54 6.77 1.43 -8.80
C PRO A 54 6.29 0.60 -10.00
N SER A 55 6.10 1.22 -11.16
CA SER A 55 5.56 0.55 -12.35
C SER A 55 6.43 -0.60 -12.87
N ARG A 56 7.76 -0.46 -12.81
CA ARG A 56 8.71 -1.43 -13.38
C ARG A 56 9.21 -2.46 -12.37
N HIS A 57 9.30 -2.08 -11.09
CA HIS A 57 9.99 -2.88 -10.07
C HIS A 57 9.05 -3.51 -9.05
N THR A 58 7.73 -3.36 -9.26
CA THR A 58 6.72 -3.99 -8.42
C THR A 58 5.73 -4.78 -9.26
N LEU A 59 5.27 -5.91 -8.73
CA LEU A 59 4.26 -6.76 -9.36
C LEU A 59 2.93 -6.61 -8.63
N PRO A 60 1.80 -6.42 -9.35
CA PRO A 60 0.48 -6.39 -8.75
C PRO A 60 0.00 -7.80 -8.36
N SER A 61 -0.71 -7.88 -7.26
CA SER A 61 -1.44 -9.08 -6.81
C SER A 61 -2.75 -8.67 -6.13
N PRO A 62 -3.74 -9.55 -5.98
CA PRO A 62 -4.91 -9.28 -5.13
C PRO A 62 -4.50 -8.79 -3.75
N THR A 63 -5.24 -7.83 -3.20
CA THR A 63 -4.97 -7.33 -1.84
C THR A 63 -5.38 -8.38 -0.80
N ASP A 64 -4.51 -8.61 0.18
CA ASP A 64 -4.72 -9.49 1.33
C ASP A 64 -4.80 -8.71 2.65
N ALA A 65 -4.71 -7.38 2.59
CA ALA A 65 -4.71 -6.49 3.74
C ALA A 65 -5.96 -5.60 3.70
N TYR A 66 -7.05 -6.10 4.26
CA TYR A 66 -8.31 -5.38 4.41
C TYR A 66 -9.12 -5.95 5.58
N GLY A 67 -10.04 -5.14 6.11
CA GLY A 67 -10.94 -5.56 7.19
C GLY A 67 -11.20 -4.45 8.19
N THR A 68 -11.31 -4.82 9.47
CA THR A 68 -11.57 -3.89 10.57
C THR A 68 -10.44 -3.98 11.59
N ILE A 69 -9.82 -2.85 11.91
CA ILE A 69 -8.88 -2.71 13.03
C ILE A 69 -9.67 -2.32 14.27
N GLU A 70 -9.40 -3.00 15.39
CA GLU A 70 -9.93 -2.65 16.71
C GLU A 70 -8.81 -2.11 17.59
N PHE A 71 -8.94 -0.85 18.01
CA PHE A 71 -7.95 -0.18 18.84
C PHE A 71 -8.15 -0.56 20.31
N GLN A 72 -7.10 -1.09 20.93
CA GLN A 72 -7.10 -1.46 22.35
C GLN A 72 -6.50 -0.35 23.22
N GLY A 73 -6.90 -0.29 24.50
CA GLY A 73 -6.33 0.62 25.50
C GLY A 73 -6.90 2.04 25.51
N GLY A 74 -7.88 2.35 24.65
CA GLY A 74 -8.65 3.59 24.71
C GLY A 74 -9.83 3.51 25.69
N PRO A 75 -10.40 4.64 26.13
CA PRO A 75 -11.59 4.68 26.98
C PRO A 75 -12.84 4.10 26.29
N HIS A 76 -12.84 4.04 24.96
CA HIS A 76 -13.92 3.45 24.16
C HIS A 76 -13.31 2.55 23.08
N PRO A 77 -13.87 1.35 22.82
CA PRO A 77 -13.49 0.53 21.69
C PRO A 77 -13.73 1.32 20.39
N SER A 78 -12.66 1.62 19.65
CA SER A 78 -12.75 2.23 18.33
C SER A 78 -12.47 1.17 17.27
N LYS A 79 -13.39 1.04 16.32
CA LYS A 79 -13.25 0.15 15.15
C LYS A 79 -13.11 1.00 13.90
N ALA A 80 -12.14 0.68 13.06
CA ALA A 80 -11.92 1.37 11.79
C ALA A 80 -11.82 0.36 10.65
N GLN A 81 -12.57 0.59 9.57
CA GLN A 81 -12.42 -0.16 8.33
C GLN A 81 -11.16 0.29 7.61
N TYR A 82 -10.43 -0.66 7.01
CA TYR A 82 -9.23 -0.38 6.24
C TYR A 82 -9.09 -1.30 5.03
N VAL A 83 -8.36 -0.82 4.03
CA VAL A 83 -7.94 -1.59 2.85
C VAL A 83 -6.61 -1.05 2.34
N ARG A 84 -5.69 -1.93 1.95
CA ARG A 84 -4.45 -1.57 1.24
C ARG A 84 -4.72 -1.56 -0.27
N LEU A 85 -4.35 -0.46 -0.93
CA LEU A 85 -4.55 -0.24 -2.36
C LEU A 85 -3.21 -0.06 -3.09
N ALA A 86 -3.19 -0.38 -4.39
CA ALA A 86 -2.11 -0.02 -5.31
C ALA A 86 -2.20 1.47 -5.67
N TYR A 87 -1.05 2.09 -5.97
CA TYR A 87 -0.99 3.54 -6.26
C TYR A 87 -1.76 3.94 -7.52
N ASP A 88 -1.94 3.00 -8.45
CA ASP A 88 -2.61 3.14 -9.74
C ASP A 88 -4.08 2.69 -9.69
N THR A 89 -4.64 2.53 -8.49
CA THR A 89 -6.06 2.21 -8.31
C THR A 89 -6.93 3.35 -8.83
N ARG A 90 -7.89 3.01 -9.69
CA ARG A 90 -8.88 3.96 -10.23
C ARG A 90 -9.76 4.54 -9.11
N PRO A 91 -9.90 5.87 -8.97
CA PRO A 91 -10.68 6.50 -7.91
C PRO A 91 -12.16 6.08 -7.87
N GLU A 92 -12.75 5.73 -9.01
CA GLU A 92 -14.16 5.32 -9.10
C GLU A 92 -14.42 4.04 -8.29
N LEU A 93 -13.44 3.13 -8.24
CA LEU A 93 -13.51 1.91 -7.43
C LEU A 93 -13.47 2.22 -5.93
N ILE A 94 -12.71 3.25 -5.53
CA ILE A 94 -12.63 3.72 -4.14
C ILE A 94 -13.97 4.34 -3.72
N LEU A 95 -14.59 5.13 -4.61
CA LEU A 95 -15.93 5.67 -4.35
C LEU A 95 -16.99 4.56 -4.24
N GLN A 96 -16.88 3.52 -5.07
CA GLN A 96 -17.75 2.34 -4.99
C GLN A 96 -17.56 1.59 -3.66
N LEU A 97 -16.32 1.43 -3.20
CA LEU A 97 -16.02 0.84 -1.89
C LEU A 97 -16.73 1.62 -0.77
N PHE A 98 -16.59 2.95 -0.74
CA PHE A 98 -17.22 3.77 0.30
C PHE A 98 -18.74 3.67 0.27
N THR A 99 -19.34 3.83 -0.89
CA THR A 99 -20.80 3.95 -1.00
C THR A 99 -21.55 2.61 -1.00
N ARG A 100 -20.96 1.55 -1.55
CA ARG A 100 -21.63 0.25 -1.69
C ARG A 100 -21.18 -0.75 -0.63
N GLU A 101 -19.88 -1.01 -0.54
CA GLU A 101 -19.37 -2.05 0.35
C GLU A 101 -19.34 -1.59 1.82
N TRP A 102 -19.03 -0.33 2.05
CA TRP A 102 -19.00 0.26 3.40
C TRP A 102 -20.28 1.02 3.76
N SER A 103 -21.21 1.14 2.81
CA SER A 103 -22.53 1.78 3.02
C SER A 103 -22.44 3.20 3.60
N LEU A 104 -21.41 3.96 3.22
CA LEU A 104 -21.27 5.36 3.61
C LEU A 104 -22.17 6.23 2.74
N GLU A 105 -22.88 7.17 3.37
CA GLU A 105 -23.62 8.19 2.64
C GLU A 105 -22.67 9.14 1.91
N LEU A 106 -23.14 9.66 0.78
CA LEU A 106 -22.38 10.65 0.03
C LEU A 106 -22.28 11.95 0.86
N PRO A 107 -21.07 12.44 1.17
CA PRO A 107 -20.92 13.64 1.97
C PRO A 107 -21.38 14.88 1.19
N LYS A 108 -22.04 15.81 1.89
CA LYS A 108 -22.47 17.11 1.32
C LYS A 108 -21.35 18.15 1.28
N LEU A 109 -20.24 17.90 1.98
CA LEU A 109 -19.07 18.76 2.08
C LEU A 109 -17.81 17.90 2.18
N LEU A 110 -16.78 18.24 1.41
CA LEU A 110 -15.47 17.61 1.46
C LEU A 110 -14.46 18.61 2.02
N ILE A 111 -13.88 18.30 3.19
CA ILE A 111 -12.86 19.12 3.82
C ILE A 111 -11.52 18.40 3.68
N THR A 112 -10.54 19.05 3.04
CA THR A 112 -9.15 18.57 3.01
C THR A 112 -8.29 19.48 3.87
N VAL A 113 -7.72 18.94 4.94
CA VAL A 113 -6.77 19.66 5.80
C VAL A 113 -5.37 19.15 5.50
N GLN A 114 -4.44 20.05 5.18
CA GLN A 114 -3.04 19.74 4.92
C GLN A 114 -2.17 20.37 6.01
N GLY A 115 -1.21 19.60 6.53
CA GLY A 115 -0.29 20.04 7.59
C GLY A 115 1.07 19.34 7.51
N GLY A 116 2.03 19.80 8.31
CA GLY A 116 3.38 19.22 8.39
C GLY A 116 3.43 17.99 9.32
N LYS A 117 4.43 17.11 9.11
CA LYS A 117 4.67 15.94 9.97
C LYS A 117 5.21 16.31 11.36
N ALA A 118 5.95 17.42 11.46
CA ALA A 118 6.50 17.87 12.73
C ALA A 118 5.37 18.33 13.65
N ASN A 119 5.48 18.00 14.94
CA ASN A 119 4.58 18.54 15.96
C ASN A 119 4.77 20.06 16.00
N PHE A 120 3.67 20.80 15.93
CA PHE A 120 3.60 22.25 16.01
C PHE A 120 2.71 22.67 17.18
#